data_AF-A0AAD7XLV8-F1
#
_entry.id   AF-A0AAD7XLV8-F1
#
_cell.length_a   1.000
_cell.length_b   1.000
_cell.length_c   1.000
_cell.angle_alpha   90.00
_cell.angle_beta   90.00
_cell.angle_gamma   90.00
#
_symmetry.space_group_name_H-M   'P 1'
#
loop_
_entity.id
_entity.type
_entity.pdbx_description
1 polymer ?
#
loop_
_entity_poly.entity_id
_entity_poly.type
_entity_poly.pdbx_seq_one_letter_code
_entity_poly.pdbx_strand_id
1 'polypeptide(L)'
;MLIVLLLGVAAGVSPQRIVTRKEVLLATTTTTVARPAGAKSRDDVAYEVRKSDKEWRESLTPLQYYVLRGGGTERPFSSPLVGEKREGVFACAGCGAALFSSSDKFESGTGWPSFASASANVEVEKVALEGLTGAELRFSI
;
A
#
# COMPACT_ATOMS: atom_id res chain seq x y z
N MET A 1 28.00 -9.41 49.90
CA MET A 1 26.61 -9.89 49.79
C MET A 1 26.31 -10.02 48.32
N LEU A 2 26.25 -11.28 47.89
CA LEU A 2 26.08 -11.76 46.51
C LEU A 2 24.60 -11.60 46.12
N ILE A 3 24.29 -11.09 44.92
CA ILE A 3 23.13 -11.52 44.11
C ILE A 3 23.49 -11.30 42.64
N VAL A 4 23.64 -12.43 41.96
CA VAL A 4 23.65 -12.65 40.52
C VAL A 4 22.19 -12.83 40.10
N LEU A 5 21.73 -12.18 39.03
CA LEU A 5 20.54 -12.64 38.30
C LEU A 5 20.64 -12.24 36.82
N LEU A 6 20.85 -13.30 36.03
CA LEU A 6 20.89 -13.38 34.57
C LEU A 6 19.52 -13.09 33.97
N LEU A 7 19.47 -12.31 32.90
CA LEU A 7 18.41 -12.36 31.89
C LEU A 7 19.06 -12.40 30.51
N GLY A 8 18.74 -13.47 29.78
CA GLY A 8 19.47 -13.95 28.61
C GLY A 8 19.35 -13.06 27.38
N VAL A 9 20.45 -12.97 26.64
CA VAL A 9 20.49 -12.53 25.25
C VAL A 9 20.52 -13.78 24.39
N ALA A 10 19.43 -14.05 23.68
CA ALA A 10 19.40 -15.02 22.61
C ALA A 10 20.15 -14.43 21.40
N ALA A 11 21.33 -14.98 21.09
CA ALA A 11 22.05 -14.71 19.84
C ALA A 11 22.53 -16.03 19.23
N GLY A 12 21.58 -16.83 18.74
CA GLY A 12 21.85 -17.95 17.85
C GLY A 12 21.88 -17.46 16.40
N VAL A 13 22.93 -16.73 16.02
CA VAL A 13 23.21 -16.38 14.62
C VAL A 13 23.79 -17.63 13.95
N SER A 14 22.94 -18.33 13.20
CA SER A 14 23.33 -19.48 12.39
C SER A 14 24.06 -18.99 11.13
N PRO A 15 25.22 -19.56 10.74
CA PRO A 15 25.98 -19.09 9.59
C PRO A 15 25.25 -19.43 8.29
N GLN A 16 24.94 -18.40 7.50
CA GLN A 16 24.39 -18.59 6.15
C GLN A 16 25.42 -19.30 5.27
N ARG A 17 25.05 -20.51 4.83
CA ARG A 17 25.79 -21.29 3.85
C ARG A 17 25.59 -20.66 2.47
N ILE A 18 26.62 -19.99 1.98
CA ILE A 18 26.67 -19.44 0.62
C ILE A 18 26.66 -20.62 -0.36
N VAL A 19 25.53 -20.87 -1.02
CA VAL A 19 25.43 -21.88 -2.09
C VAL A 19 25.86 -21.21 -3.40
N THR A 20 26.96 -21.68 -3.98
CA THR A 20 27.53 -21.10 -5.20
C THR A 20 26.84 -21.66 -6.46
N ARG A 21 26.81 -20.86 -7.53
CA ARG A 21 26.01 -21.00 -8.76
C ARG A 21 26.22 -22.29 -9.59
N LYS A 22 27.06 -23.24 -9.18
CA LYS A 22 27.40 -24.44 -9.97
C LYS A 22 26.63 -25.72 -9.61
N GLU A 23 25.81 -25.73 -8.56
CA GLU A 23 25.11 -26.95 -8.11
C GLU A 23 23.64 -27.06 -8.58
N VAL A 24 23.17 -26.15 -9.44
CA VAL A 24 21.77 -26.17 -10.00
C VAL A 24 21.67 -27.08 -11.23
N LEU A 25 22.23 -28.28 -11.19
CA LEU A 25 22.00 -29.27 -12.25
C LEU A 25 21.75 -30.64 -11.61
N LEU A 26 20.56 -31.18 -11.88
CA LEU A 26 20.00 -32.47 -11.45
C LEU A 26 19.31 -32.52 -10.07
N ALA A 27 18.17 -31.84 -9.94
CA ALA A 27 17.10 -32.26 -9.04
C ALA A 27 15.73 -31.81 -9.58
N THR A 28 15.17 -32.56 -10.52
CA THR A 28 13.75 -32.47 -10.86
C THR A 28 12.95 -33.25 -9.82
N THR A 29 12.67 -32.63 -8.68
CA THR A 29 11.58 -33.06 -7.80
C THR A 29 10.50 -32.00 -7.88
N THR A 30 9.36 -32.39 -8.47
CA THR A 30 8.14 -31.60 -8.51
C THR A 30 7.60 -31.48 -7.08
N THR A 31 8.13 -30.54 -6.31
CA THR A 31 7.58 -30.18 -5.01
C THR A 31 6.45 -29.20 -5.27
N THR A 32 5.22 -29.69 -5.30
CA THR A 32 4.02 -28.86 -5.25
C THR A 32 4.01 -28.17 -3.89
N VAL A 33 4.49 -26.93 -3.83
CA VAL A 33 4.36 -26.09 -2.62
C VAL A 33 2.88 -25.75 -2.47
N ALA A 34 2.19 -26.47 -1.58
CA ALA A 34 0.84 -26.15 -1.15
C ALA A 34 0.87 -24.76 -0.49
N ARG A 35 0.24 -23.79 -1.14
CA ARG A 35 0.08 -22.43 -0.64
C ARG A 35 -0.82 -22.48 0.61
N PRO A 36 -0.44 -21.90 1.76
CA PRO A 36 -1.29 -21.90 2.94
C PRO A 36 -2.60 -21.18 2.61
N ALA A 37 -3.72 -21.90 2.78
CA ALA A 37 -5.06 -21.35 2.71
C ALA A 37 -5.27 -20.40 3.89
N GLY A 38 -5.18 -19.10 3.64
CA GLY A 38 -5.28 -18.10 4.71
C GLY A 38 -5.06 -16.64 4.27
N ALA A 39 -4.53 -16.39 3.07
CA ALA A 39 -4.59 -15.07 2.47
C ALA A 39 -5.99 -14.85 1.88
N LYS A 40 -6.79 -13.97 2.49
CA LYS A 40 -8.04 -13.48 1.87
C LYS A 40 -7.69 -12.91 0.50
N SER A 41 -8.35 -13.35 -0.57
CA SER A 41 -8.10 -12.77 -1.88
C SER A 41 -8.71 -11.36 -1.91
N ARG A 42 -8.09 -10.45 -2.68
CA ARG A 42 -8.54 -9.04 -2.82
C ARG A 42 -9.96 -8.93 -3.37
N ASP A 43 -10.48 -10.03 -3.92
CA ASP A 43 -11.78 -10.15 -4.57
C ASP A 43 -12.90 -10.61 -3.62
N ASP A 44 -12.56 -11.08 -2.40
CA ASP A 44 -13.53 -11.59 -1.41
C ASP A 44 -14.15 -10.49 -0.54
N VAL A 45 -13.68 -9.24 -0.67
CA VAL A 45 -14.25 -8.07 0.02
C VAL A 45 -15.26 -7.41 -0.90
N ALA A 46 -16.55 -7.49 -0.55
CA ALA A 46 -17.62 -6.85 -1.30
C ALA A 46 -17.59 -5.33 -1.08
N TYR A 47 -17.01 -4.58 -2.02
CA TYR A 47 -17.08 -3.12 -2.06
C TYR A 47 -18.48 -2.66 -2.47
N GLU A 48 -18.94 -1.53 -1.91
CA GLU A 48 -20.26 -0.94 -2.23
C GLU A 48 -20.35 -0.50 -3.70
N VAL A 49 -19.24 -0.09 -4.31
CA VAL A 49 -19.20 0.33 -5.71
C VAL A 49 -18.86 -0.84 -6.61
N ARG A 50 -19.80 -1.21 -7.48
CA ARG A 50 -19.59 -2.21 -8.53
C ARG A 50 -19.77 -1.57 -9.89
N LYS A 51 -18.66 -1.42 -10.61
CA LYS A 51 -18.61 -1.00 -12.01
C LYS A 51 -17.70 -1.96 -12.78
N SER A 52 -18.04 -2.22 -14.04
CA SER A 52 -17.17 -2.91 -14.97
C SER A 52 -15.92 -2.08 -15.30
N ASP A 53 -14.89 -2.74 -15.84
CA ASP A 53 -13.67 -2.04 -16.27
C ASP A 53 -13.95 -0.94 -17.29
N LYS A 54 -14.89 -1.21 -18.21
CA LYS A 54 -15.32 -0.26 -19.23
C LYS A 54 -15.96 0.98 -18.61
N GLU A 55 -16.90 0.79 -17.68
CA GLU A 55 -17.57 1.89 -16.96
C GLU A 55 -16.56 2.72 -16.14
N TRP A 56 -15.53 2.07 -15.59
CA TRP A 56 -14.44 2.78 -14.91
C TRP A 56 -13.63 3.65 -15.86
N ARG A 57 -13.24 3.13 -17.02
CA ARG A 57 -12.49 3.89 -18.03
C ARG A 57 -13.31 5.03 -18.64
N GLU A 58 -14.63 4.89 -18.70
CA GLU A 58 -15.54 5.94 -19.18
C GLU A 58 -15.77 7.03 -18.12
N SER A 59 -15.79 6.67 -16.83
CA SER A 59 -16.06 7.61 -15.74
C SER A 59 -14.83 8.35 -15.21
N LEU A 60 -13.62 7.81 -15.42
CA LEU A 60 -12.37 8.37 -14.91
C LEU A 60 -11.49 8.87 -16.06
N THR A 61 -10.69 9.89 -15.80
CA THR A 61 -9.61 10.25 -16.72
C THR A 61 -8.57 9.11 -16.80
N PRO A 62 -7.78 9.01 -17.89
CA PRO A 62 -6.76 7.96 -18.00
C PRO A 62 -5.78 7.93 -16.83
N LEU A 63 -5.39 9.10 -16.30
CA LEU A 63 -4.51 9.21 -15.14
C LEU A 63 -5.20 8.75 -13.85
N GLN A 64 -6.45 9.16 -13.62
CA GLN A 64 -7.23 8.72 -12.47
C GLN A 64 -7.45 7.21 -12.46
N TYR A 65 -7.78 6.62 -13.62
CA TYR A 65 -7.92 5.18 -13.76
C TYR A 65 -6.59 4.47 -13.48
N TYR A 66 -5.48 4.96 -14.05
CA TYR A 66 -4.14 4.42 -13.80
C TYR A 66 -3.76 4.44 -12.31
N VAL A 67 -4.02 5.54 -11.60
CA VAL A 67 -3.73 5.67 -10.17
C VAL A 67 -4.66 4.80 -9.33
N LEU A 68 -5.98 4.93 -9.50
CA LEU A 68 -6.97 4.28 -8.63
C LEU A 68 -7.13 2.78 -8.87
N ARG A 69 -7.07 2.33 -10.14
CA ARG A 69 -7.29 0.92 -10.51
C ARG A 69 -6.01 0.20 -10.92
N GLY A 70 -5.04 0.93 -11.47
CA GLY A 70 -3.75 0.40 -11.86
C GLY A 70 -2.70 0.36 -10.76
N GLY A 71 -3.00 0.92 -9.57
CA GLY A 71 -2.01 1.05 -8.48
C GLY A 71 -0.83 1.95 -8.85
N GLY A 72 -1.02 2.82 -9.83
CA GLY A 72 0.00 3.73 -10.32
C GLY A 72 0.19 4.94 -9.40
N THR A 73 1.33 5.61 -9.56
CA THR A 73 1.60 6.90 -8.91
C THR A 73 1.77 7.96 -9.99
N GLU A 74 1.05 9.07 -9.87
CA GLU A 74 1.23 10.21 -10.77
C GLU A 74 2.61 10.87 -10.58
N ARG A 75 3.09 11.62 -11.57
CA ARG A 75 4.35 12.35 -11.44
C ARG A 75 4.24 13.45 -10.37
N PRO A 76 5.31 13.75 -9.61
CA PRO A 76 5.28 14.84 -8.66
C PRO A 76 4.94 16.17 -9.36
N PHE A 77 4.18 17.03 -8.67
CA PHE A 77 3.72 18.34 -9.13
C PHE A 77 2.83 18.33 -10.38
N SER A 78 2.33 17.15 -10.80
CA SER A 78 1.47 17.06 -11.99
C SER A 78 -0.01 17.27 -11.72
N SER A 79 -0.48 17.01 -10.49
CA SER A 79 -1.88 17.16 -10.14
C SER A 79 -2.26 18.60 -9.76
N PRO A 80 -3.40 19.12 -10.23
CA PRO A 80 -3.90 20.42 -9.80
C PRO A 80 -4.24 20.45 -8.30
N LEU A 81 -4.44 19.28 -7.67
CA LEU A 81 -4.73 19.17 -6.25
C LEU A 81 -3.53 19.51 -5.35
N VAL A 82 -2.32 19.55 -5.90
CA VAL A 82 -1.11 19.95 -5.15
C VAL A 82 -1.26 21.39 -4.67
N GLY A 83 -1.66 22.30 -5.56
CA GLY A 83 -1.82 23.73 -5.25
C GLY A 83 -3.22 24.14 -4.79
N GLU A 84 -4.16 23.21 -4.66
CA GLU A 84 -5.54 23.51 -4.26
C GLU A 84 -5.60 23.99 -2.81
N LYS A 85 -6.33 25.10 -2.59
CA LYS A 85 -6.44 25.78 -1.29
C LYS A 85 -7.86 26.24 -0.96
N ARG A 86 -8.83 26.01 -1.86
CA ARG A 86 -10.24 26.32 -1.58
C ARG A 86 -10.73 25.48 -0.40
N GLU A 87 -11.62 26.07 0.39
CA GLU A 87 -12.29 25.36 1.48
C GLU A 87 -13.23 24.28 0.91
N GLY A 88 -13.20 23.09 1.50
CA GLY A 88 -14.04 21.97 1.08
C GLY A 88 -13.50 20.60 1.48
N VAL A 89 -13.95 19.58 0.77
CA VAL A 89 -13.62 18.18 1.00
C VAL A 89 -12.99 17.59 -0.24
N PHE A 90 -11.89 16.86 -0.06
CA PHE A 90 -11.28 16.03 -1.08
C PHE A 90 -11.99 14.68 -1.07
N ALA A 91 -12.74 14.40 -2.14
CA ALA A 91 -13.51 13.17 -2.29
C ALA A 91 -12.83 12.19 -3.23
N CYS A 92 -13.13 10.89 -3.06
CA CYS A 92 -12.68 9.84 -3.96
C CYS A 92 -13.25 10.08 -5.36
N ALA A 93 -12.41 10.15 -6.38
CA ALA A 93 -12.88 10.34 -7.76
C ALA A 93 -13.72 9.15 -8.28
N GLY A 94 -13.59 7.96 -7.66
CA GLY A 94 -14.32 6.77 -8.09
C GLY A 94 -15.71 6.61 -7.50
N CYS A 95 -15.86 6.78 -6.18
CA CYS A 95 -17.13 6.61 -5.45
C CYS A 95 -17.71 7.89 -4.85
N GLY A 96 -16.97 8.99 -4.82
CA GLY A 96 -17.41 10.24 -4.21
C GLY A 96 -17.34 10.28 -2.68
N ALA A 97 -16.84 9.24 -2.01
CA ALA A 97 -16.67 9.24 -0.56
C ALA A 97 -15.74 10.38 -0.12
N ALA A 98 -16.10 11.08 0.95
CA ALA A 98 -15.26 12.09 1.58
C ALA A 98 -14.00 11.42 2.15
N LEU A 99 -12.81 11.90 1.79
CA LEU A 99 -11.53 11.31 2.21
C LEU A 99 -10.76 12.24 3.15
N PHE A 100 -10.61 13.51 2.77
CA PHE A 100 -9.83 14.50 3.53
C PHE A 100 -10.52 15.86 3.56
N SER A 101 -10.30 16.62 4.64
CA SER A 101 -10.73 18.02 4.76
C SER A 101 -9.66 18.95 4.20
N SER A 102 -10.06 20.06 3.57
CA SER A 102 -9.13 21.13 3.19
C SER A 102 -8.42 21.75 4.39
N SER A 103 -9.05 21.74 5.57
CA SER A 103 -8.44 22.23 6.83
C SER A 103 -7.18 21.47 7.22
N ASP A 104 -7.08 20.21 6.81
CA ASP A 104 -5.99 19.32 7.20
C ASP A 104 -4.90 19.26 6.13
N LYS A 105 -5.11 19.92 4.99
CA LYS A 105 -4.14 20.00 3.89
C LYS A 105 -2.97 20.90 4.29
N PHE A 106 -1.75 20.47 3.99
CA PHE A 106 -0.56 21.27 4.18
C PHE A 106 0.42 21.12 3.01
N GLU A 107 1.32 22.10 2.88
CA GLU A 107 2.34 22.12 1.82
C GLU A 107 3.61 21.39 2.29
N SER A 108 3.71 20.11 1.95
CA SER A 108 4.84 19.25 2.34
C SER A 108 6.08 19.40 1.45
N GLY A 109 5.92 19.94 0.23
CA GLY A 109 6.98 20.01 -0.78
C GLY A 109 7.31 18.66 -1.45
N THR A 110 6.55 17.60 -1.18
CA THR A 110 6.81 16.26 -1.76
C THR A 110 6.43 16.16 -3.24
N GLY A 111 5.54 17.03 -3.71
CA GLY A 111 4.97 16.97 -5.05
C GLY A 111 3.61 16.28 -5.13
N TRP A 112 3.05 15.81 -4.01
CA TRP A 112 1.69 15.26 -3.93
C TRP A 112 0.86 15.92 -2.80
N PRO A 113 -0.48 15.96 -2.92
CA PRO A 113 -1.34 16.46 -1.86
C PRO A 113 -1.08 15.74 -0.54
N SER A 114 -0.87 16.51 0.53
CA SER A 114 -0.51 15.98 1.86
C SER A 114 -1.49 16.49 2.90
N PHE A 115 -1.93 15.60 3.79
CA PHE A 115 -2.96 15.87 4.79
C PHE A 115 -2.54 15.37 6.17
N ALA A 116 -2.86 16.12 7.22
CA ALA A 116 -2.52 15.78 8.59
C ALA A 116 -3.43 14.69 9.18
N SER A 117 -4.69 14.63 8.75
CA SER A 117 -5.68 13.65 9.18
C SER A 117 -6.50 13.13 8.00
N ALA A 118 -6.89 11.86 8.12
CA ALA A 118 -7.81 11.20 7.21
C ALA A 118 -9.20 11.11 7.85
N SER A 119 -10.24 11.10 7.01
CA SER A 119 -11.61 10.79 7.46
C SER A 119 -11.77 9.31 7.81
N ALA A 120 -12.88 8.95 8.45
CA ALA A 120 -13.20 7.57 8.82
C ALA A 120 -13.38 6.62 7.61
N ASN A 121 -13.55 7.16 6.39
CA ASN A 121 -13.71 6.36 5.18
C ASN A 121 -12.37 5.89 4.57
N VAL A 122 -11.24 6.25 5.18
CA VAL A 122 -9.91 5.90 4.68
C VAL A 122 -9.37 4.71 5.46
N GLU A 123 -9.16 3.60 4.77
CA GLU A 123 -8.49 2.42 5.31
C GLU A 123 -6.99 2.50 5.00
N VAL A 124 -6.17 2.37 6.04
CA VAL A 124 -4.72 2.48 5.93
C VAL A 124 -4.10 1.08 5.93
N GLU A 125 -3.54 0.67 4.79
CA GLU A 125 -2.75 -0.56 4.70
C GLU A 125 -1.26 -0.20 4.80
N LYS A 126 -0.58 -0.74 5.81
CA LYS A 126 0.88 -0.57 5.92
C LYS A 126 1.55 -1.50 4.93
N VAL A 127 2.31 -0.94 4.00
CA VAL A 127 3.07 -1.71 3.01
C VAL A 127 4.54 -1.65 3.41
N ALA A 128 5.07 -2.79 3.86
CA ALA A 128 6.49 -2.97 4.08
C ALA A 128 7.14 -3.36 2.75
N LEU A 129 7.92 -2.44 2.17
CA LEU A 129 8.87 -2.76 1.12
C LEU A 129 10.24 -2.96 1.78
N GLU A 130 11.07 -3.86 1.26
CA GLU A 130 12.38 -4.13 1.87
C GLU A 130 13.20 -2.82 1.97
N GLY A 131 13.47 -2.39 3.20
CA GLY A 131 14.20 -1.15 3.50
C GLY A 131 13.37 0.13 3.53
N LEU A 132 12.06 0.11 3.25
CA LEU A 132 11.18 1.28 3.27
C LEU A 132 9.84 0.95 3.94
N THR A 133 9.53 1.60 5.06
CA THR A 133 8.18 1.59 5.64
C THR A 133 7.32 2.65 4.97
N GLY A 134 6.37 2.25 4.14
CA GLY A 134 5.34 3.10 3.56
C GLY A 134 3.94 2.73 4.06
N ALA A 135 2.97 3.61 3.83
CA ALA A 135 1.55 3.29 3.98
C ALA A 135 0.87 3.54 2.63
N GLU A 136 0.16 2.54 2.13
CA GLU A 136 -0.71 2.68 0.96
C GLU A 136 -2.11 2.98 1.49
N LEU A 137 -2.65 4.13 1.12
CA LEU A 137 -4.05 4.46 1.42
C LEU A 137 -4.90 3.78 0.37
N ARG A 138 -5.72 2.83 0.80
CA ARG A 138 -6.67 2.15 -0.07
C ARG A 138 -8.07 2.68 0.18
N PHE A 139 -8.78 2.89 -0.91
CA PHE A 139 -10.16 3.33 -0.90
C PHE A 139 -11.02 2.14 -1.33
N SER A 140 -12.09 1.88 -0.57
CA SER A 140 -12.97 0.72 -0.74
C SER A 140 -13.84 0.82 -2.01
N ILE A 141 -13.22 0.72 -3.20
CA ILE A 141 -13.85 0.78 -4.54
C ILE A 141 -13.29 -0.21 -5.58
#